data_AF-A0A962VWE2-F1
#
_entry.id   AF-A0A962VWE2-F1
#
_cell.length_a   1.000
_cell.length_b   1.000
_cell.length_c   1.000
_cell.angle_alpha   90.00
_cell.angle_beta   90.00
_cell.angle_gamma   90.00
#
_symmetry.space_group_name_H-M   'P 1'
#
loop_
_entity.id
_entity.type
_entity.pdbx_description
1 polymer ?
#
loop_
_entity_poly.entity_id
_entity_poly.type
_entity_poly.pdbx_seq_one_letter_code
_entity_poly.pdbx_strand_id
1 'polypeptide(L)'
;MLILRYILTIACPDRVGIVAAVSGVLAAHRGNIVESSQFSDTESGRFFMRLVFDLDQATEPVLLEHFTPLAQQFEMDWHLYDRRRPPRVMVLVSKAEHCLNDLLYRHRTGALPMAITAIVSNHRELAHLADWHAIPYHHLPVTAATKPEQERRILDLVEQTRTELVVLARYMQILSPELCRALAGRAINIHHSFLPGFKGAKPYHQAYNRGVKLIGATAHYVTANLDEGPIIEQEVERVDHAHSPE
;
A
#
# COMPACT_ATOMS: atom_id res chain seq x y z
N MET A 1 8.84 19.62 26.61
CA MET A 1 9.21 19.19 25.24
C MET A 1 8.58 17.83 25.01
N LEU A 2 7.79 17.68 23.96
CA LEU A 2 7.16 16.40 23.62
C LEU A 2 7.96 15.82 22.45
N ILE A 3 8.81 14.85 22.74
CA ILE A 3 9.58 14.16 21.71
C ILE A 3 8.68 13.15 21.01
N LEU A 4 8.62 13.25 19.68
CA LEU A 4 7.83 12.41 18.79
C LEU A 4 8.74 11.74 17.78
N ARG A 5 8.32 10.56 17.31
CA ARG A 5 9.02 9.78 16.30
C ARG A 5 8.38 9.97 14.93
N TYR A 6 9.15 10.48 13.99
CA TYR A 6 8.76 10.71 12.60
C TYR A 6 9.46 9.73 11.65
N ILE A 7 8.89 9.55 10.47
CA ILE A 7 9.48 8.80 9.37
C ILE A 7 9.55 9.73 8.16
N LEU A 8 10.75 9.94 7.62
CA LEU A 8 10.98 10.68 6.40
C LEU A 8 11.37 9.71 5.29
N THR A 9 10.65 9.74 4.18
CA THR A 9 11.00 9.01 2.95
C THR A 9 11.33 10.01 1.85
N ILE A 10 12.36 9.71 1.06
CA ILE A 10 12.86 10.55 -0.04
C ILE A 10 13.11 9.67 -1.26
N ALA A 11 12.74 10.17 -2.44
CA ALA A 11 13.18 9.69 -3.74
C ALA A 11 13.57 10.87 -4.63
N CYS A 12 14.78 10.87 -5.21
CA CYS A 12 15.28 11.98 -6.04
C CYS A 12 16.32 11.49 -7.07
N PRO A 13 16.76 12.34 -8.02
CA PRO A 13 17.96 12.04 -8.81
C PRO A 13 19.19 11.92 -7.91
N ASP A 14 20.04 10.92 -8.15
CA ASP A 14 21.24 10.71 -7.34
C ASP A 14 22.30 11.80 -7.62
N ARG A 15 22.88 12.35 -6.55
CA ARG A 15 23.96 13.33 -6.60
C ARG A 15 24.68 13.44 -5.25
N VAL A 16 25.94 13.86 -5.30
CA VAL A 16 26.75 14.07 -4.09
C VAL A 16 26.08 15.08 -3.15
N GLY A 17 26.07 14.77 -1.86
CA GLY A 17 25.65 15.68 -0.79
C GLY A 17 24.24 15.48 -0.24
N ILE A 18 23.41 14.61 -0.83
CA ILE A 18 22.03 14.37 -0.36
C ILE A 18 22.01 13.98 1.13
N VAL A 19 22.76 12.93 1.49
CA VAL A 19 22.82 12.40 2.87
C VAL A 19 23.29 13.47 3.85
N ALA A 20 24.36 14.19 3.50
CA ALA A 20 24.94 15.23 4.36
C ALA A 20 23.97 16.39 4.58
N ALA A 21 23.26 16.81 3.53
CA ALA A 21 22.33 17.91 3.62
C ALA A 21 21.07 17.55 4.42
N VAL A 22 20.49 16.36 4.18
CA VAL A 22 19.33 15.87 4.95
C VAL A 22 19.67 15.69 6.42
N SER A 23 20.76 14.98 6.73
CA SER A 23 21.19 14.76 8.11
C SER A 23 21.61 16.06 8.81
N GLY A 24 22.25 16.98 8.08
CA GLY A 24 22.61 18.30 8.58
C GLY A 24 21.40 19.16 8.98
N VAL A 25 20.34 19.16 8.17
CA VAL A 25 19.08 19.86 8.50
C VAL A 25 18.43 19.25 9.73
N LEU A 26 18.36 17.91 9.86
CA LEU A 26 17.83 17.26 11.06
C LEU A 26 18.66 17.61 12.30
N ALA A 27 19.99 17.56 12.22
CA ALA A 27 20.88 17.89 13.32
C ALA A 27 20.75 19.34 13.78
N ALA A 28 20.61 20.30 12.85
CA ALA A 28 20.40 21.72 13.15
C ALA A 28 19.11 21.97 13.99
N HIS A 29 18.12 21.09 13.85
CA HIS A 29 16.85 21.13 14.59
C HIS A 29 16.84 20.18 15.80
N ARG A 30 18.00 19.66 16.20
CA ARG A 30 18.15 18.70 17.29
C ARG A 30 17.34 17.41 17.09
N GLY A 31 17.08 17.05 15.84
CA GLY A 31 16.52 15.75 15.47
C GLY A 31 17.54 14.64 15.71
N ASN A 32 17.12 13.56 16.35
CA ASN A 32 17.95 12.40 16.62
C ASN A 32 17.56 11.23 15.71
N ILE A 33 18.44 10.84 14.79
CA ILE A 33 18.18 9.72 13.89
C ILE A 33 18.27 8.40 14.68
N VAL A 34 17.21 7.59 14.59
CA VAL A 34 17.05 6.29 15.26
C VAL A 34 17.26 5.14 14.27
N GLU A 35 16.84 5.33 13.03
CA GLU A 35 17.02 4.37 11.95
C GLU A 35 17.35 5.13 10.66
N SER A 36 18.27 4.60 9.87
CA SER A 36 18.66 5.18 8.59
C SER A 36 18.89 4.08 7.57
N SER A 37 18.21 4.16 6.45
CA SER A 37 18.41 3.29 5.28
C SER A 37 18.44 4.13 4.02
N GLN A 38 19.33 3.78 3.09
CA GLN A 38 19.45 4.46 1.80
C GLN A 38 19.84 3.47 0.71
N PHE A 39 19.47 3.78 -0.51
CA PHE A 39 19.77 3.00 -1.69
C PHE A 39 20.01 3.93 -2.89
N SER A 40 21.17 3.79 -3.52
CA SER A 40 21.47 4.42 -4.81
C SER A 40 21.25 3.39 -5.90
N ASP A 41 20.26 3.64 -6.75
CA ASP A 41 20.05 2.88 -7.97
C ASP A 41 20.90 3.51 -9.08
N THR A 42 22.06 2.92 -9.32
CA THR A 42 23.01 3.38 -10.35
C THR A 42 22.52 3.15 -11.78
N GLU A 43 21.53 2.27 -11.97
CA GLU A 43 20.96 1.99 -13.30
C GLU A 43 19.97 3.08 -13.70
N SER A 44 19.05 3.45 -12.80
CA SER A 44 18.10 4.54 -13.06
C SER A 44 18.63 5.93 -12.71
N GLY A 45 19.77 6.01 -12.02
CA GLY A 45 20.36 7.27 -11.54
C GLY A 45 19.53 7.92 -10.43
N ARG A 46 18.82 7.11 -9.63
CA ARG A 46 17.94 7.59 -8.54
C ARG A 46 18.49 7.24 -7.17
N PHE A 47 18.18 8.10 -6.21
CA PHE A 47 18.51 7.94 -4.80
C PHE A 47 17.24 7.81 -3.98
N PHE A 48 17.24 6.87 -3.04
CA PHE A 48 16.17 6.61 -2.09
C PHE A 48 16.70 6.64 -0.66
N MET A 49 15.94 7.23 0.25
CA MET A 49 16.30 7.26 1.66
C MET A 49 15.06 7.16 2.55
N ARG A 50 15.19 6.41 3.64
CA ARG A 50 14.23 6.33 4.74
C ARG A 50 14.95 6.61 6.05
N LEU A 51 14.50 7.65 6.75
CA LEU A 51 14.97 8.00 8.08
C LEU A 51 13.83 7.87 9.09
N VAL A 52 14.12 7.27 10.24
CA VAL A 52 13.27 7.35 11.43
C VAL A 52 14.01 8.20 12.44
N PHE A 53 13.40 9.26 12.94
CA PHE A 53 14.06 10.18 13.87
C PHE A 53 13.11 10.70 14.92
N ASP A 54 13.67 11.04 16.08
CA ASP A 54 12.99 11.68 17.19
C ASP A 54 13.19 13.20 17.11
N LEU A 55 12.11 13.97 17.26
CA LEU A 55 12.10 15.44 17.19
C LEU A 55 11.12 15.99 18.23
N ASP A 56 11.42 17.15 18.82
CA ASP A 56 10.42 17.89 19.59
C ASP A 56 9.29 18.38 18.68
N GLN A 57 8.04 18.09 19.04
CA GLN A 57 6.86 18.46 18.25
C GLN A 57 6.84 19.95 17.89
N ALA A 58 7.27 20.80 18.82
CA ALA A 58 7.30 22.25 18.61
C ALA A 58 8.28 22.68 17.50
N THR A 59 9.27 21.85 17.19
CA THR A 59 10.31 22.11 16.18
C THR A 59 9.91 21.64 14.78
N GLU A 60 8.92 20.75 14.65
CA GLU A 60 8.48 20.20 13.36
C GLU A 60 8.17 21.28 12.31
N PRO A 61 7.40 22.35 12.59
CA PRO A 61 7.10 23.37 11.57
C PRO A 61 8.36 24.06 11.03
N VAL A 62 9.30 24.41 11.91
CA VAL A 62 10.55 25.09 11.55
C VAL A 62 11.48 24.16 10.77
N LEU A 63 11.52 22.87 11.14
CA LEU A 63 12.22 21.85 10.36
C LEU A 63 11.69 21.81 8.92
N LEU A 64 10.37 21.83 8.73
CA LEU A 64 9.75 21.78 7.40
C LEU A 64 10.06 23.03 6.55
N GLU A 65 10.10 24.21 7.16
CA GLU A 65 10.51 25.46 6.51
C GLU A 65 11.93 25.38 5.97
N HIS A 66 12.86 24.76 6.70
CA HIS A 66 14.25 24.57 6.24
C HIS A 66 14.44 23.35 5.33
N PHE A 67 13.60 22.32 5.46
CA PHE A 67 13.68 21.13 4.64
C PHE A 67 13.11 21.34 3.23
N THR A 68 12.10 22.20 3.09
CA THR A 68 11.43 22.42 1.79
C THR A 68 12.37 23.00 0.71
N PRO A 69 13.21 24.03 0.98
CA PRO A 69 14.20 24.51 0.03
C PRO A 69 15.24 23.44 -0.33
N LEU A 70 15.62 22.61 0.64
CA LEU A 70 16.53 21.48 0.41
C LEU A 70 15.89 20.46 -0.55
N ALA A 71 14.63 20.09 -0.29
CA ALA A 71 13.89 19.18 -1.15
C ALA A 71 13.77 19.71 -2.58
N GLN A 72 13.55 21.02 -2.75
CA GLN A 72 13.53 21.66 -4.07
C GLN A 72 14.90 21.59 -4.76
N GLN A 73 15.98 21.91 -4.04
CA GLN A 73 17.35 21.88 -4.58
C GLN A 73 17.75 20.50 -5.13
N PHE A 74 17.33 19.44 -4.43
CA PHE A 74 17.65 18.06 -4.79
C PHE A 74 16.54 17.38 -5.61
N GLU A 75 15.48 18.09 -5.96
CA GLU A 75 14.33 17.55 -6.71
C GLU A 75 13.72 16.31 -6.02
N MET A 76 13.54 16.41 -4.71
CA MET A 76 13.01 15.33 -3.87
C MET A 76 11.50 15.21 -3.99
N ASP A 77 11.03 14.00 -4.30
CA ASP A 77 9.73 13.51 -3.87
C ASP A 77 9.88 12.98 -2.44
N TRP A 78 9.25 13.64 -1.48
CA TRP A 78 9.44 13.34 -0.06
C TRP A 78 8.14 13.39 0.72
N HIS A 79 8.09 12.59 1.78
CA HIS A 79 6.97 12.53 2.69
C HIS A 79 7.49 12.43 4.13
N LEU A 80 6.88 13.20 5.04
CA LEU A 80 7.12 13.11 6.47
C LEU A 80 5.87 12.56 7.16
N TYR A 81 6.02 11.45 7.87
CA TYR A 81 4.95 10.74 8.54
C TYR A 81 5.08 10.85 10.07
N ASP A 82 4.00 11.30 10.72
CA ASP A 82 3.81 11.22 12.18
C ASP A 82 3.22 9.86 12.55
N ARG A 83 3.93 9.05 13.33
CA ARG A 83 3.48 7.71 13.74
C ARG A 83 2.18 7.69 14.54
N ARG A 84 1.73 8.82 15.08
CA ARG A 84 0.44 8.94 15.78
C ARG A 84 -0.75 8.99 14.83
N ARG A 85 -0.51 9.25 13.53
CA ARG A 85 -1.53 9.34 12.49
C ARG A 85 -1.47 8.07 11.65
N PRO A 86 -2.21 7.01 12.03
CA PRO A 86 -2.24 5.79 11.24
C PRO A 86 -2.82 6.08 9.85
N PRO A 87 -2.29 5.45 8.78
CA PRO A 87 -2.79 5.63 7.44
C PRO A 87 -4.25 5.22 7.35
N ARG A 88 -5.03 5.97 6.58
CA ARG A 88 -6.46 5.75 6.35
C ARG A 88 -6.64 4.77 5.18
N VAL A 89 -7.17 3.58 5.46
CA VAL A 89 -7.19 2.46 4.52
C VAL A 89 -8.62 2.05 4.17
N MET A 90 -8.95 1.98 2.90
CA MET A 90 -10.18 1.36 2.41
C MET A 90 -9.88 -0.05 1.88
N VAL A 91 -10.71 -1.02 2.24
CA VAL A 91 -10.53 -2.42 1.79
C VAL A 91 -11.64 -2.81 0.82
N LEU A 92 -11.28 -3.22 -0.39
CA LEU A 92 -12.20 -3.75 -1.39
C LEU A 92 -12.15 -5.28 -1.37
N VAL A 93 -13.32 -5.91 -1.33
CA VAL A 93 -13.46 -7.38 -1.23
C VAL A 93 -14.55 -7.90 -2.15
N SER A 94 -14.42 -9.14 -2.62
CA SER A 94 -15.52 -9.87 -3.26
C SER A 94 -16.07 -10.94 -2.30
N LYS A 95 -16.02 -12.22 -2.67
CA LYS A 95 -16.58 -13.31 -1.84
C LYS A 95 -15.56 -14.01 -0.95
N ALA A 96 -14.27 -13.91 -1.29
CA ALA A 96 -13.22 -14.59 -0.56
C ALA A 96 -12.86 -13.81 0.71
N GLU A 97 -13.00 -14.45 1.86
CA GLU A 97 -12.86 -13.79 3.17
C GLU A 97 -11.43 -13.75 3.72
N HIS A 98 -10.55 -14.67 3.30
CA HIS A 98 -9.27 -14.92 3.98
C HIS A 98 -8.38 -13.69 4.13
N CYS A 99 -8.18 -12.89 3.06
CA CYS A 99 -7.38 -11.67 3.15
C CYS A 99 -8.05 -10.61 4.04
N LEU A 100 -9.38 -10.47 3.96
CA LEU A 100 -10.11 -9.52 4.81
C LEU A 100 -10.00 -9.92 6.28
N ASN A 101 -10.19 -11.20 6.60
CA ASN A 101 -10.08 -11.75 7.94
C ASN A 101 -8.69 -11.51 8.55
N ASP A 102 -7.62 -11.77 7.80
CA ASP A 102 -6.25 -11.54 8.28
C ASP A 102 -5.99 -10.04 8.53
N LEU A 103 -6.39 -9.15 7.61
CA LEU A 103 -6.26 -7.70 7.78
C LEU A 103 -7.03 -7.20 9.00
N LEU A 104 -8.27 -7.64 9.18
CA LEU A 104 -9.12 -7.25 10.30
C LEU A 104 -8.60 -7.77 11.64
N TYR A 105 -8.08 -9.00 11.66
CA TYR A 105 -7.43 -9.57 12.84
C TYR A 105 -6.18 -8.78 13.24
N ARG A 106 -5.29 -8.48 12.29
CA ARG A 106 -4.06 -7.71 12.54
C ARG A 106 -4.34 -6.27 12.93
N HIS A 107 -5.36 -5.65 12.33
CA HIS A 107 -5.84 -4.33 12.75
C HIS A 107 -6.32 -4.34 14.20
N ARG A 108 -7.23 -5.27 14.55
CA ARG A 108 -7.80 -5.36 15.90
C ARG A 108 -6.76 -5.65 16.98
N THR A 109 -5.73 -6.43 16.65
CA THR A 109 -4.63 -6.75 17.57
C THR A 109 -3.55 -5.66 17.65
N GLY A 110 -3.64 -4.61 16.83
CA GLY A 110 -2.64 -3.55 16.74
C GLY A 110 -1.36 -3.95 16.00
N ALA A 111 -1.29 -5.16 15.45
CA ALA A 111 -0.16 -5.62 14.64
C ALA A 111 -0.04 -4.84 13.31
N LEU A 112 -1.15 -4.30 12.81
CA LEU A 112 -1.18 -3.44 11.63
C LEU A 112 -1.81 -2.08 12.00
N PRO A 113 -0.98 -1.07 12.35
CA PRO A 113 -1.47 0.24 12.77
C PRO A 113 -1.99 1.02 11.57
N MET A 114 -3.28 0.91 11.31
CA MET A 114 -4.01 1.63 10.26
C MET A 114 -5.40 2.00 10.75
N ALA A 115 -6.05 2.95 10.09
CA ALA A 115 -7.46 3.28 10.33
C ALA A 115 -8.29 2.79 9.14
N ILE A 116 -9.05 1.71 9.32
CA ILE A 116 -9.92 1.21 8.24
C ILE A 116 -11.11 2.15 8.07
N THR A 117 -11.19 2.84 6.94
CA THR A 117 -12.21 3.86 6.66
C THR A 117 -13.53 3.26 6.20
N ALA A 118 -13.46 2.21 5.39
CA ALA A 118 -14.60 1.50 4.84
C ALA A 118 -14.17 0.14 4.30
N ILE A 119 -15.11 -0.81 4.31
CA ILE A 119 -15.05 -2.04 3.52
C ILE A 119 -16.05 -1.90 2.38
N VAL A 120 -15.58 -2.04 1.15
CA VAL A 120 -16.42 -1.95 -0.06
C VAL A 120 -16.48 -3.31 -0.73
N SER A 121 -17.68 -3.75 -1.11
CA SER A 121 -17.83 -5.01 -1.82
C SER A 121 -18.89 -4.94 -2.91
N ASN A 122 -18.67 -5.70 -3.97
CA ASN A 122 -19.69 -5.99 -4.98
C ASN A 122 -20.68 -7.10 -4.55
N HIS A 123 -20.59 -7.55 -3.30
CA HIS A 123 -21.33 -8.65 -2.68
C HIS A 123 -21.82 -8.25 -1.28
N ARG A 124 -22.71 -9.04 -0.66
CA ARG A 124 -23.19 -8.81 0.73
C ARG A 124 -22.62 -9.81 1.73
N GLU A 125 -22.08 -10.91 1.23
CA GLU A 125 -21.69 -12.11 1.97
C GLU A 125 -20.76 -11.79 3.16
N LEU A 126 -19.86 -10.81 3.03
CA LEU A 126 -18.88 -10.46 4.05
C LEU A 126 -19.28 -9.28 4.96
N ALA A 127 -20.52 -8.77 4.86
CA ALA A 127 -20.98 -7.64 5.68
C ALA A 127 -20.90 -7.92 7.19
N HIS A 128 -21.18 -9.16 7.58
CA HIS A 128 -21.13 -9.60 8.97
C HIS A 128 -19.74 -9.42 9.63
N LEU A 129 -18.65 -9.52 8.85
CA LEU A 129 -17.29 -9.27 9.34
C LEU A 129 -17.09 -7.79 9.65
N ALA A 130 -17.57 -6.91 8.77
CA ALA A 130 -17.49 -5.47 8.98
C ALA A 130 -18.30 -5.04 10.22
N ASP A 131 -19.50 -5.62 10.39
CA ASP A 131 -20.35 -5.37 11.57
C ASP A 131 -19.65 -5.78 12.86
N TRP A 132 -19.04 -6.97 12.89
CA TRP A 132 -18.30 -7.45 14.07
C TRP A 132 -17.14 -6.52 14.46
N HIS A 133 -16.49 -5.90 13.47
CA HIS A 133 -15.40 -4.97 13.66
C HIS A 133 -15.84 -3.49 13.77
N ALA A 134 -17.14 -3.21 13.70
CA ALA A 134 -17.72 -1.86 13.69
C ALA A 134 -17.14 -0.93 12.61
N ILE A 135 -16.95 -1.47 11.39
CA ILE A 135 -16.42 -0.74 10.22
C ILE A 135 -17.54 -0.53 9.20
N PRO A 136 -17.67 0.67 8.59
CA PRO A 136 -18.68 0.91 7.56
C PRO A 136 -18.55 -0.06 6.38
N TYR A 137 -19.63 -0.76 6.04
CA TYR A 137 -19.71 -1.65 4.88
C TYR A 137 -20.54 -1.06 3.76
N HIS A 138 -19.96 -0.96 2.56
CA HIS A 138 -20.62 -0.42 1.38
C HIS A 138 -20.79 -1.51 0.32
N HIS A 139 -22.03 -1.98 0.18
CA HIS A 139 -22.39 -2.88 -0.91
C HIS A 139 -22.64 -2.09 -2.21
N LEU A 140 -21.71 -2.21 -3.16
CA LEU A 140 -21.72 -1.58 -4.47
C LEU A 140 -21.78 -2.65 -5.57
N PRO A 141 -22.97 -3.18 -5.92
CA PRO A 141 -23.11 -4.19 -6.96
C PRO A 141 -22.68 -3.64 -8.32
N VAL A 142 -22.17 -4.52 -9.20
CA VAL A 142 -21.63 -4.10 -10.49
C VAL A 142 -21.98 -5.08 -11.60
N THR A 143 -22.24 -4.50 -12.77
CA THR A 143 -22.40 -5.17 -14.06
C THR A 143 -21.50 -4.47 -15.07
N ALA A 144 -21.32 -5.04 -16.26
CA ALA A 144 -20.57 -4.37 -17.33
C ALA A 144 -21.11 -2.96 -17.65
N ALA A 145 -22.43 -2.78 -17.62
CA ALA A 145 -23.07 -1.49 -17.91
C ALA A 145 -22.92 -0.48 -16.76
N THR A 146 -22.95 -0.94 -15.51
CA THR A 146 -22.93 -0.06 -14.32
C THR A 146 -21.54 0.18 -13.75
N LYS A 147 -20.50 -0.42 -14.33
CA LYS A 147 -19.10 -0.30 -13.86
C LYS A 147 -18.61 1.15 -13.73
N PRO A 148 -18.79 2.05 -14.71
CA PRO A 148 -18.33 3.43 -14.57
C PRO A 148 -18.95 4.16 -13.37
N GLU A 149 -20.23 3.92 -13.10
CA GLU A 149 -20.94 4.51 -11.97
C GLU A 149 -20.49 3.89 -10.63
N GLN A 150 -20.30 2.57 -10.59
CA GLN A 150 -19.78 1.90 -9.40
C GLN A 150 -18.40 2.40 -9.01
N GLU A 151 -17.48 2.53 -9.97
CA GLU A 151 -16.13 3.03 -9.72
C GLU A 151 -16.12 4.51 -9.32
N ARG A 152 -17.04 5.33 -9.86
CA ARG A 152 -17.23 6.70 -9.38
C ARG A 152 -17.57 6.74 -7.89
N ARG A 153 -18.51 5.89 -7.46
CA ARG A 153 -18.90 5.79 -6.04
C ARG A 153 -17.76 5.33 -5.14
N ILE A 154 -16.86 4.46 -5.64
CA ILE A 154 -15.64 4.08 -4.92
C ILE A 154 -14.75 5.31 -4.72
N LEU A 155 -14.52 6.10 -5.77
CA LEU A 155 -13.73 7.35 -5.67
C LEU A 155 -14.37 8.38 -4.74
N ASP A 156 -15.70 8.55 -4.81
CA ASP A 156 -16.43 9.44 -3.91
C ASP A 156 -16.22 9.04 -2.45
N LEU A 157 -16.27 7.73 -2.15
CA LEU A 157 -15.99 7.22 -0.80
C LEU A 157 -14.52 7.44 -0.41
N VAL A 158 -13.56 7.28 -1.34
CA VAL A 158 -12.14 7.55 -1.08
C VAL A 158 -11.95 9.01 -0.66
N GLU A 159 -12.58 9.94 -1.37
CA GLU A 159 -12.52 11.38 -1.05
C GLU A 159 -13.24 11.72 0.26
N GLN A 160 -14.49 11.28 0.43
CA GLN A 160 -15.31 11.54 1.61
C GLN A 160 -14.65 11.02 2.89
N THR A 161 -14.04 9.84 2.81
CA THR A 161 -13.37 9.21 3.95
C THR A 161 -11.91 9.62 4.07
N ARG A 162 -11.38 10.46 3.16
CA ARG A 162 -9.95 10.84 3.11
C ARG A 162 -9.05 9.61 3.14
N THR A 163 -9.37 8.62 2.34
CA THR A 163 -8.59 7.38 2.24
C THR A 163 -7.26 7.67 1.55
N GLU A 164 -6.17 7.16 2.14
CA GLU A 164 -4.79 7.32 1.67
C GLU A 164 -4.31 6.07 0.91
N LEU A 165 -4.87 4.90 1.24
CA LEU A 165 -4.54 3.62 0.61
C LEU A 165 -5.79 2.77 0.39
N VAL A 166 -5.90 2.19 -0.80
CA VAL A 166 -6.90 1.18 -1.16
C VAL A 166 -6.24 -0.19 -1.18
N VAL A 167 -6.82 -1.19 -0.52
CA VAL A 167 -6.35 -2.57 -0.55
C VAL A 167 -7.39 -3.44 -1.25
N LEU A 168 -7.01 -4.06 -2.37
CA LEU A 168 -7.82 -5.05 -3.07
C LEU A 168 -7.60 -6.42 -2.41
N ALA A 169 -8.31 -6.67 -1.31
CA ALA A 169 -8.25 -7.94 -0.59
C ALA A 169 -9.09 -9.00 -1.32
N ARG A 170 -8.52 -9.52 -2.42
CA ARG A 170 -9.19 -10.45 -3.36
C ARG A 170 -10.48 -9.88 -3.95
N TYR A 171 -10.43 -8.60 -4.31
CA TYR A 171 -11.47 -7.97 -5.13
C TYR A 171 -11.37 -8.48 -6.57
N MET A 172 -12.42 -9.14 -7.06
CA MET A 172 -12.37 -9.91 -8.31
C MET A 172 -12.76 -9.10 -9.55
N GLN A 173 -13.14 -7.83 -9.40
CA GLN A 173 -13.41 -6.96 -10.54
C GLN A 173 -12.12 -6.31 -11.01
N ILE A 174 -11.86 -6.43 -12.31
CA ILE A 174 -10.77 -5.70 -12.97
C ILE A 174 -11.10 -4.21 -12.86
N LEU A 175 -10.19 -3.39 -12.36
CA LEU A 175 -10.39 -1.94 -12.30
C LEU A 175 -10.25 -1.33 -13.70
N SER A 176 -11.02 -0.28 -14.01
CA SER A 176 -10.81 0.49 -15.24
C SER A 176 -9.45 1.20 -15.24
N PRO A 177 -8.89 1.51 -16.43
CA PRO A 177 -7.71 2.37 -16.53
C PRO A 177 -7.89 3.72 -15.81
N GLU A 178 -9.09 4.28 -15.80
CA GLU A 178 -9.43 5.52 -15.13
C GLU A 178 -9.27 5.40 -13.61
N LEU A 179 -9.83 4.34 -13.02
CA LEU A 179 -9.70 4.07 -11.59
C LEU A 179 -8.26 3.74 -11.21
N CYS A 180 -7.55 2.96 -12.03
CA CYS A 180 -6.12 2.69 -11.80
C CYS A 180 -5.28 3.98 -11.78
N ARG A 181 -5.54 4.93 -12.69
CA ARG A 181 -4.84 6.23 -12.71
C ARG A 181 -5.17 7.06 -11.46
N ALA A 182 -6.43 7.11 -11.04
CA ALA A 182 -6.85 7.86 -9.85
C ALA A 182 -6.24 7.30 -8.54
N LEU A 183 -5.95 6.00 -8.52
CA LEU A 183 -5.35 5.28 -7.40
C LEU A 183 -3.86 4.94 -7.59
N ALA A 184 -3.19 5.54 -8.58
CA ALA A 184 -1.78 5.27 -8.85
C ALA A 184 -0.93 5.51 -7.60
N GLY A 185 -0.09 4.52 -7.23
CA GLY A 185 0.73 4.55 -6.01
C GLY A 185 -0.06 4.42 -4.69
N ARG A 186 -1.38 4.28 -4.74
CA ARG A 186 -2.29 4.24 -3.57
C ARG A 186 -3.28 3.08 -3.62
N ALA A 187 -3.04 2.08 -4.45
CA ALA A 187 -3.81 0.84 -4.47
C ALA A 187 -2.88 -0.36 -4.49
N ILE A 188 -3.07 -1.30 -3.56
CA ILE A 188 -2.32 -2.55 -3.47
C ILE A 188 -3.27 -3.71 -3.78
N ASN A 189 -2.83 -4.62 -4.64
CA ASN A 189 -3.52 -5.86 -4.95
C ASN A 189 -2.74 -7.07 -4.44
N ILE A 190 -3.45 -8.17 -4.21
CA ILE A 190 -2.88 -9.48 -3.92
C ILE A 190 -3.28 -10.47 -5.02
N HIS A 191 -2.29 -10.99 -5.73
CA HIS A 191 -2.49 -12.08 -6.67
C HIS A 191 -1.96 -13.38 -6.09
N HIS A 192 -2.73 -14.46 -6.23
CA HIS A 192 -2.45 -15.77 -5.64
C HIS A 192 -1.65 -16.68 -6.58
N SER A 193 -0.80 -16.04 -7.37
CA SER A 193 0.24 -16.74 -8.10
C SER A 193 1.55 -16.01 -7.89
N PHE A 194 2.64 -16.76 -8.02
CA PHE A 194 3.95 -16.17 -8.15
C PHE A 194 4.07 -15.56 -9.56
N LEU A 195 3.94 -14.24 -9.65
CA LEU A 195 4.20 -13.52 -10.91
C LEU A 195 5.69 -13.64 -11.27
N PRO A 196 6.04 -13.81 -12.57
CA PRO A 196 5.19 -13.70 -13.76
C PRO A 196 4.48 -15.00 -14.21
N GLY A 197 4.53 -16.09 -13.43
CA GLY A 197 4.19 -17.45 -13.88
C GLY A 197 2.74 -17.69 -14.34
N PHE A 198 1.74 -17.26 -13.57
CA PHE A 198 0.32 -17.55 -13.86
C PHE A 198 -0.56 -16.30 -13.75
N LYS A 199 -0.71 -15.57 -14.86
CA LYS A 199 -1.59 -14.38 -14.92
C LYS A 199 -3.06 -14.76 -15.16
N GLY A 200 -3.97 -13.87 -14.76
CA GLY A 200 -5.39 -13.97 -15.11
C GLY A 200 -6.18 -15.02 -14.34
N ALA A 201 -7.22 -15.57 -14.98
CA ALA A 201 -8.22 -16.39 -14.31
C ALA A 201 -7.71 -17.79 -13.91
N LYS A 202 -8.17 -18.28 -12.75
CA LYS A 202 -7.94 -19.65 -12.23
C LYS A 202 -6.46 -20.08 -12.16
N PRO A 203 -5.55 -19.30 -11.55
CA PRO A 203 -4.12 -19.63 -11.55
C PRO A 203 -3.80 -20.94 -10.79
N TYR A 204 -4.58 -21.36 -9.78
CA TYR A 204 -4.38 -22.67 -9.13
C TYR A 204 -4.61 -23.85 -10.08
N HIS A 205 -5.61 -23.78 -10.97
CA HIS A 205 -5.80 -24.81 -12.00
C HIS A 205 -4.64 -24.83 -12.99
N GLN A 206 -4.12 -23.66 -13.37
CA GLN A 206 -2.94 -23.57 -14.25
C GLN A 206 -1.71 -24.20 -13.58
N ALA A 207 -1.49 -23.90 -12.30
CA ALA A 207 -0.40 -24.46 -11.49
C ALA A 207 -0.50 -25.98 -11.33
N TYR A 208 -1.68 -26.50 -11.02
CA TYR A 208 -1.96 -27.93 -10.91
C TYR A 208 -1.68 -28.66 -12.23
N ASN A 209 -2.23 -28.17 -13.34
CA ASN A 209 -2.02 -28.76 -14.67
C ASN A 209 -0.53 -28.76 -15.08
N ARG A 210 0.25 -27.79 -14.58
CA ARG A 210 1.69 -27.71 -14.83
C ARG A 210 2.53 -28.58 -13.88
N GLY A 211 1.93 -29.14 -12.83
CA GLY A 211 2.57 -30.00 -11.85
C GLY A 211 3.60 -29.30 -10.99
N VAL A 212 3.40 -28.01 -10.70
CA VAL A 212 4.34 -27.20 -9.92
C VAL A 212 4.57 -27.79 -8.53
N LYS A 213 5.72 -27.48 -7.92
CA LYS A 213 6.06 -27.87 -6.54
C LYS A 213 6.11 -26.70 -5.57
N LEU A 214 5.84 -25.51 -6.09
CA LEU A 214 5.72 -24.27 -5.35
C LEU A 214 4.52 -23.52 -5.92
N ILE A 215 3.68 -23.01 -5.02
CA ILE A 215 2.71 -21.95 -5.32
C ILE A 215 3.18 -20.68 -4.60
N GLY A 216 2.63 -19.52 -4.95
CA GLY A 216 2.99 -18.30 -4.25
C GLY A 216 1.96 -17.22 -4.41
N ALA A 217 2.20 -16.11 -3.75
CA ALA A 217 1.40 -14.90 -3.87
C ALA A 217 2.31 -13.69 -4.10
N THR A 218 1.78 -12.71 -4.81
CA THR A 218 2.46 -11.45 -5.11
C THR A 218 1.57 -10.29 -4.69
N ALA A 219 2.05 -9.48 -3.75
CA ALA A 219 1.48 -8.17 -3.46
C ALA A 219 2.13 -7.12 -4.39
N HIS A 220 1.33 -6.29 -5.03
CA HIS A 220 1.84 -5.29 -5.98
C HIS A 220 0.96 -4.05 -6.00
N TYR A 221 1.54 -2.91 -6.41
CA TYR A 221 0.74 -1.73 -6.71
C TYR A 221 -0.13 -1.98 -7.95
N VAL A 222 -1.33 -1.42 -7.96
CA VAL A 222 -2.23 -1.52 -9.11
C VAL A 222 -1.78 -0.54 -10.21
N THR A 223 -1.80 -1.01 -11.45
CA THR A 223 -1.63 -0.17 -12.65
C THR A 223 -2.71 -0.51 -13.67
N ALA A 224 -2.74 0.20 -14.81
CA ALA A 224 -3.66 -0.13 -15.90
C ALA A 224 -3.34 -1.49 -16.56
N ASN A 225 -2.12 -1.99 -16.40
CA ASN A 225 -1.73 -3.33 -16.84
C ASN A 225 -2.10 -4.34 -15.75
N LEU A 226 -3.03 -5.24 -16.07
CA LEU A 226 -3.56 -6.22 -15.14
C LEU A 226 -2.44 -7.12 -14.59
N ASP A 227 -2.33 -7.19 -13.26
CA ASP A 227 -1.37 -8.01 -12.52
C ASP A 227 0.11 -7.77 -12.90
N GLU A 228 0.45 -6.53 -13.28
CA GLU A 228 1.79 -6.16 -13.77
C GLU A 228 2.36 -4.88 -13.13
N GLY A 229 1.77 -4.41 -12.04
CA GLY A 229 2.32 -3.25 -11.35
C GLY A 229 3.58 -3.56 -10.54
N PRO A 230 4.26 -2.52 -10.02
CA PRO A 230 5.45 -2.69 -9.20
C PRO A 230 5.21 -3.65 -8.03
N ILE A 231 6.03 -4.70 -7.97
CA ILE A 231 5.97 -5.74 -6.93
C ILE A 231 6.42 -5.14 -5.61
N ILE A 232 5.69 -5.44 -4.54
CA ILE A 232 5.98 -5.02 -3.16
C ILE A 232 6.58 -6.18 -2.38
N GLU A 233 5.94 -7.35 -2.46
CA GLU A 233 6.33 -8.54 -1.69
C GLU A 233 5.90 -9.81 -2.43
N GLN A 234 6.67 -10.89 -2.28
CA GLN A 234 6.35 -12.21 -2.81
C GLN A 234 6.72 -13.30 -1.82
N GLU A 235 5.82 -14.27 -1.65
CA GLU A 235 6.08 -15.45 -0.83
C GLU A 235 5.64 -16.73 -1.56
N VAL A 236 6.30 -17.85 -1.26
CA VAL A 236 6.02 -19.14 -1.86
C VAL A 236 5.82 -20.22 -0.81
N GLU A 237 4.96 -21.18 -1.13
CA GLU A 237 4.66 -22.34 -0.33
C GLU A 237 4.83 -23.62 -1.14
N ARG A 238 5.27 -24.69 -0.49
CA ARG A 238 5.48 -25.98 -1.15
C ARG A 238 4.16 -26.71 -1.33
N VAL A 239 3.98 -27.27 -2.52
CA VAL A 239 2.88 -28.18 -2.86
C VAL A 239 3.42 -29.48 -3.44
N ASP A 240 2.61 -30.53 -3.39
CA ASP A 240 2.93 -31.83 -3.95
C ASP A 240 1.76 -32.38 -4.78
N HIS A 241 1.88 -33.65 -5.19
CA HIS A 241 0.92 -34.31 -6.07
C HIS A 241 -0.39 -34.71 -5.36
N ALA A 242 -0.46 -34.60 -4.04
CA ALA A 242 -1.68 -34.89 -3.28
C ALA A 242 -2.65 -33.70 -3.25
N HIS A 243 -2.19 -32.50 -3.61
CA HIS A 243 -2.99 -31.28 -3.64
C HIS A 243 -3.80 -31.19 -4.95
N SER A 244 -5.11 -31.03 -4.82
CA SER A 244 -6.04 -30.71 -5.90
C SER A 244 -6.01 -29.21 -6.27
N PRO A 245 -6.72 -28.79 -7.35
CA PRO A 245 -6.92 -27.37 -7.63
C PRO A 245 -7.71 -26.60 -6.54
N GLU A 246 -8.58 -27.28 -5.79
CA GLU A 246 -9.26 -26.78 -4.59
C GLU A 246 -8.35 -26.73 -3.37
#